data_AF-A0A7S1WE15-F1
#
_entry.id   AF-A0A7S1WE15-F1
#
_cell.length_a   1.000
_cell.length_b   1.000
_cell.length_c   1.000
_cell.angle_alpha   90.00
_cell.angle_beta   90.00
_cell.angle_gamma   90.00
#
_symmetry.space_group_name_H-M   'P 1'
#
loop_
_entity.id
_entity.type
_entity.pdbx_description
1 polymer ?
#
loop_
_entity_poly.entity_id
_entity_poly.type
_entity_poly.pdbx_seq_one_letter_code
_entity_poly.pdbx_strand_id
1 'polypeptide(L)'
;FWLPEGELVQLLGTGEMRLMGSAFNQGSEQYINRLVLTGPSGEDILRVAVRSDIEHIKREQVPADHFSTLNITLDWLGGMPLKVIPSPDSYAYTWGNMVFAFMRVPEFYIGEAQVEMMVIEGSSARIVIMSVAGPGFEGEQAHLAARHAHLDFVLHLKEKATCEGILPELWGLRPFSNETLAMLVETH
;
A
#
# COMPACT_ATOMS: atom_id res chain seq x y z
N PHE A 1 10.89 11.30 10.19
CA PHE A 1 11.44 10.01 9.72
C PHE A 1 11.33 9.99 8.21
N TRP A 2 12.36 9.52 7.49
CA TRP A 2 12.38 9.46 6.04
C TRP A 2 12.94 8.12 5.58
N LEU A 3 12.18 7.40 4.77
CA LEU A 3 12.60 6.19 4.09
C LEU A 3 13.54 6.54 2.93
N PRO A 4 14.48 5.66 2.55
CA PRO A 4 15.24 5.82 1.32
C PRO A 4 14.31 5.85 0.11
N GLU A 5 14.37 6.92 -0.68
CA GLU A 5 13.48 7.14 -1.81
C GLU A 5 13.68 6.07 -2.90
N GLY A 6 12.58 5.45 -3.36
CA GLY A 6 12.59 4.42 -4.41
C GLY A 6 13.06 3.03 -3.99
N GLU A 7 13.62 2.87 -2.79
CA GLU A 7 14.06 1.57 -2.26
C GLU A 7 12.91 0.84 -1.55
N LEU A 8 12.98 -0.50 -1.48
CA LEU A 8 12.06 -1.31 -0.69
C LEU A 8 12.69 -1.59 0.67
N VAL A 9 12.02 -1.17 1.73
CA VAL A 9 12.46 -1.42 3.11
C VAL A 9 11.37 -2.11 3.92
N GLN A 10 11.78 -2.90 4.92
CA GLN A 10 10.84 -3.66 5.74
C GLN A 10 10.10 -2.73 6.71
N LEU A 11 8.85 -2.42 6.38
CA LEU A 11 7.97 -1.63 7.23
C LEU A 11 7.49 -2.46 8.42
N LEU A 12 7.11 -3.72 8.17
CA LEU A 12 6.59 -4.64 9.18
C LEU A 12 7.01 -6.07 8.84
N GLY A 13 7.51 -6.81 9.81
CA GLY A 13 7.68 -8.26 9.77
C GLY A 13 6.85 -8.92 10.87
N THR A 14 6.28 -10.08 10.57
CA THR A 14 5.60 -10.98 11.50
C THR A 14 6.06 -12.41 11.22
N GLY A 15 5.65 -13.38 12.05
CA GLY A 15 5.93 -14.79 11.79
C GLY A 15 5.30 -15.35 10.49
N GLU A 16 4.29 -14.68 9.95
CA GLU A 16 3.53 -15.12 8.77
C GLU A 16 3.94 -14.38 7.49
N MET A 17 4.30 -13.11 7.59
CA MET A 17 4.51 -12.24 6.43
C MET A 17 5.43 -11.06 6.74
N ARG A 18 6.03 -10.48 5.69
CA ARG A 18 6.71 -9.19 5.74
C ARG A 18 6.08 -8.22 4.76
N LEU A 19 5.82 -7.01 5.21
CA LEU A 19 5.39 -5.87 4.42
C LEU A 19 6.60 -4.97 4.14
N MET A 20 6.99 -4.93 2.89
CA MET A 20 8.00 -4.01 2.36
C MET A 20 7.30 -2.80 1.76
N GLY A 21 7.89 -1.61 1.91
CA GLY A 21 7.38 -0.38 1.35
C GLY A 21 8.44 0.43 0.65
N SER A 22 8.03 1.13 -0.41
CA SER A 22 8.83 2.08 -1.14
C SER A 22 8.15 3.44 -1.11
N ALA A 23 8.97 4.48 -0.96
CA ALA A 23 8.50 5.83 -0.78
C ALA A 23 9.03 6.77 -1.85
N PHE A 24 8.34 7.88 -2.04
CA PHE A 24 8.76 9.00 -2.87
C PHE A 24 8.55 10.31 -2.14
N ASN A 25 9.33 11.32 -2.50
CA ASN A 25 9.31 12.61 -1.83
C ASN A 25 8.42 13.60 -2.58
N GLN A 26 7.71 14.44 -1.83
CA GLN A 26 6.95 15.54 -2.37
C GLN A 26 6.96 16.70 -1.38
N GLY A 27 7.71 17.75 -1.74
CA GLY A 27 7.92 18.89 -0.86
C GLY A 27 8.63 18.47 0.42
N SER A 28 8.01 18.77 1.57
CA SER A 28 8.51 18.41 2.91
C SER A 28 7.93 17.10 3.44
N GLU A 29 7.16 16.37 2.63
CA GLU A 29 6.52 15.12 3.01
C GLU A 29 7.02 13.96 2.15
N GLN A 30 6.77 12.75 2.64
CA GLN A 30 7.09 11.52 1.95
C GLN A 30 5.87 10.59 1.98
N TYR A 31 5.59 9.94 0.85
CA TYR A 31 4.45 9.06 0.70
C TYR A 31 4.87 7.69 0.15
N ILE A 32 4.08 6.66 0.45
CA ILE A 32 4.31 5.31 -0.07
C ILE A 32 3.70 5.20 -1.46
N ASN A 33 4.44 4.74 -2.47
CA ASN A 33 3.88 4.47 -3.80
C ASN A 33 3.79 2.98 -4.13
N ARG A 34 4.50 2.14 -3.38
CA ARG A 34 4.56 0.70 -3.63
C ARG A 34 4.71 -0.07 -2.32
N LEU A 35 3.92 -1.13 -2.20
CA LEU A 35 3.99 -2.12 -1.13
C LEU A 35 4.23 -3.50 -1.74
N VAL A 36 5.05 -4.31 -1.08
CA VAL A 36 5.28 -5.71 -1.44
C VAL A 36 5.06 -6.56 -0.18
N LEU A 37 4.19 -7.56 -0.29
CA LEU A 37 3.99 -8.55 0.74
C LEU A 37 4.80 -9.80 0.38
N THR A 38 5.65 -10.23 1.29
CA THR A 38 6.42 -11.46 1.15
C THR A 38 6.10 -12.46 2.25
N GLY A 39 6.26 -13.74 1.94
CA GLY A 39 6.09 -14.83 2.88
C GLY A 39 7.25 -14.94 3.88
N PRO A 40 7.18 -15.89 4.82
CA PRO A 40 8.20 -16.05 5.85
C PRO A 40 9.54 -16.51 5.26
N SER A 41 9.55 -17.14 4.08
CA SER A 41 10.77 -17.57 3.38
C SER A 41 11.31 -16.51 2.41
N GLY A 42 10.67 -15.34 2.32
CA GLY A 42 11.07 -14.22 1.45
C GLY A 42 10.50 -14.30 0.02
N GLU A 43 9.59 -15.23 -0.25
CA GLU A 43 8.87 -15.33 -1.51
C GLU A 43 7.87 -14.17 -1.69
N ASP A 44 7.80 -13.60 -2.88
CA ASP A 44 6.82 -12.55 -3.19
C ASP A 44 5.41 -13.16 -3.31
N ILE A 45 4.46 -12.56 -2.59
CA ILE A 45 3.06 -12.96 -2.60
C ILE A 45 2.26 -11.96 -3.42
N LEU A 46 2.43 -10.68 -3.10
CA LEU A 46 1.58 -9.62 -3.60
C LEU A 46 2.39 -8.35 -3.77
N ARG A 47 2.19 -7.66 -4.88
CA ARG A 47 2.68 -6.29 -5.09
C ARG A 47 1.50 -5.37 -5.33
N VAL A 48 1.50 -4.23 -4.65
CA VAL A 48 0.52 -3.16 -4.82
C VAL A 48 1.27 -1.88 -5.10
N ALA A 49 0.90 -1.17 -6.17
CA ALA A 49 1.44 0.14 -6.48
C ALA A 49 0.31 1.09 -6.89
N VAL A 50 0.48 2.38 -6.60
CA VAL A 50 -0.39 3.40 -7.19
C VAL A 50 -0.08 3.52 -8.69
N ARG A 51 -1.11 3.70 -9.51
CA ARG A 51 -0.96 3.96 -10.93
C ARG A 51 -0.34 5.34 -11.15
N SER A 52 0.64 5.43 -12.05
CA SER A 52 1.31 6.69 -12.37
C SER A 52 0.53 7.55 -13.38
N ASP A 53 -0.52 6.99 -13.99
CA ASP A 53 -1.31 7.61 -15.07
C ASP A 53 -2.71 8.06 -14.62
N ILE A 54 -2.98 8.13 -13.31
CA ILE A 54 -4.31 8.46 -12.77
C ILE A 54 -4.81 9.82 -13.29
N GLU A 55 -3.93 10.81 -13.45
CA GLU A 55 -4.26 12.14 -13.98
C GLU A 55 -4.77 12.13 -15.43
N HIS A 56 -4.56 11.03 -16.17
CA HIS A 56 -5.00 10.86 -17.55
C HIS A 56 -6.20 9.93 -17.69
N ILE A 57 -6.67 9.34 -16.60
CA ILE A 57 -7.81 8.42 -16.61
C ILE A 57 -9.09 9.23 -16.78
N LYS A 58 -9.89 8.82 -17.77
CA LYS A 58 -11.27 9.26 -17.92
C LYS A 58 -12.21 8.17 -17.44
N ARG A 59 -13.17 8.51 -16.58
CA ARG A 59 -14.07 7.52 -15.97
C ARG A 59 -14.81 6.67 -17.00
N GLU A 60 -15.20 7.28 -18.11
CA GLU A 60 -15.93 6.62 -19.21
C GLU A 60 -15.11 5.54 -19.94
N GLN A 61 -13.79 5.60 -19.84
CA GLN A 61 -12.87 4.69 -20.52
C GLN A 61 -12.50 3.47 -19.69
N VAL A 62 -12.80 3.49 -18.39
CA VAL A 62 -12.48 2.39 -17.47
C VAL A 62 -13.72 1.53 -17.27
N PRO A 63 -13.65 0.21 -17.55
CA PRO A 63 -14.74 -0.69 -17.25
C PRO A 63 -15.17 -0.62 -15.78
N ALA A 64 -16.47 -0.77 -15.54
CA ALA A 64 -17.07 -0.62 -14.23
C ALA A 64 -16.56 -1.64 -13.19
N ASP A 65 -15.80 -2.65 -13.59
CA ASP A 65 -15.22 -3.69 -12.74
C ASP A 65 -13.68 -3.69 -12.75
N HIS A 66 -13.02 -2.73 -13.39
CA HIS A 66 -11.55 -2.68 -13.48
C HIS A 66 -10.87 -1.80 -12.41
N PHE A 67 -9.65 -2.15 -12.00
CA PHE A 67 -8.83 -1.24 -11.20
C PHE A 67 -8.43 0.01 -12.02
N SER A 68 -8.49 1.16 -11.38
CA SER A 68 -8.34 2.50 -11.93
C SER A 68 -7.27 3.31 -11.19
N THR A 69 -6.99 3.01 -9.92
CA THR A 69 -5.95 3.71 -9.14
C THR A 69 -4.84 2.77 -8.69
N LEU A 70 -5.10 1.46 -8.59
CA LEU A 70 -4.11 0.48 -8.15
C LEU A 70 -3.62 -0.42 -9.29
N ASN A 71 -2.32 -0.72 -9.26
CA ASN A 71 -1.70 -1.83 -9.97
C ASN A 71 -1.43 -2.95 -8.97
N ILE A 72 -2.09 -4.10 -9.14
CA ILE A 72 -1.97 -5.23 -8.22
C ILE A 72 -1.46 -6.45 -8.99
N THR A 73 -0.45 -7.12 -8.45
CA THR A 73 0.10 -8.37 -8.99
C THR A 73 0.07 -9.45 -7.92
N LEU A 74 -0.46 -10.63 -8.28
CA LEU A 74 -0.41 -11.84 -7.45
C LEU A 74 0.80 -12.67 -7.89
N ASP A 75 1.95 -12.44 -7.26
CA ASP A 75 3.21 -13.07 -7.64
C ASP A 75 3.20 -14.59 -7.43
N TRP A 76 2.53 -15.08 -6.38
CA TRP A 76 2.34 -16.52 -6.14
C TRP A 76 1.49 -17.23 -7.21
N LEU A 77 0.72 -16.48 -8.00
CA LEU A 77 0.01 -16.96 -9.20
C LEU A 77 0.80 -16.70 -10.49
N GLY A 78 2.13 -16.71 -10.41
CA GLY A 78 3.01 -16.52 -11.56
C GLY A 78 3.11 -15.07 -12.03
N GLY A 79 2.95 -14.10 -11.12
CA GLY A 79 3.03 -12.68 -11.46
C GLY A 79 1.80 -12.17 -12.20
N MET A 80 0.62 -12.72 -11.91
CA MET A 80 -0.62 -12.35 -12.60
C MET A 80 -1.06 -10.93 -12.24
N PRO A 81 -1.17 -9.99 -13.21
CA PRO A 81 -1.72 -8.67 -12.94
C PRO A 81 -3.24 -8.75 -12.81
N LEU A 82 -3.79 -8.24 -11.70
CA LEU A 82 -5.22 -8.12 -11.49
C LEU A 82 -5.75 -6.86 -12.18
N LYS A 83 -6.51 -7.06 -13.26
CA LYS A 83 -7.19 -5.96 -13.96
C LYS A 83 -8.59 -5.72 -13.45
N VAL A 84 -9.28 -6.78 -13.04
CA VAL A 84 -10.68 -6.79 -12.61
C VAL A 84 -10.72 -6.91 -11.09
N ILE A 85 -11.56 -6.08 -10.46
CA ILE A 85 -11.90 -6.14 -9.05
C ILE A 85 -12.84 -7.32 -8.83
N PRO A 86 -12.45 -8.32 -8.04
CA PRO A 86 -13.34 -9.43 -7.71
C PRO A 86 -14.61 -8.96 -6.99
N SER A 87 -15.68 -9.75 -7.08
CA SER A 87 -16.93 -9.47 -6.36
C SER A 87 -16.69 -9.40 -4.83
N PRO A 88 -17.29 -8.45 -4.10
CA PRO A 88 -17.18 -8.35 -2.64
C PRO A 88 -17.61 -9.61 -1.89
N ASP A 89 -18.52 -10.39 -2.47
CA ASP A 89 -19.03 -11.64 -1.89
C ASP A 89 -18.00 -12.78 -1.93
N SER A 90 -16.86 -12.54 -2.58
CA SER A 90 -15.73 -13.46 -2.63
C SER A 90 -14.54 -12.88 -1.90
N TYR A 91 -14.11 -13.55 -0.84
CA TYR A 91 -12.70 -13.54 -0.47
C TYR A 91 -11.92 -14.17 -1.63
N ALA A 92 -11.57 -13.33 -2.59
CA ALA A 92 -11.33 -13.77 -3.96
C ALA A 92 -10.05 -14.58 -4.12
N TYR A 93 -9.06 -14.31 -3.26
CA TYR A 93 -7.79 -15.00 -3.27
C TYR A 93 -7.35 -15.32 -1.85
N THR A 94 -6.65 -16.44 -1.72
CA THR A 94 -6.06 -16.91 -0.47
C THR A 94 -4.64 -17.37 -0.72
N TRP A 95 -3.75 -17.09 0.21
CA TRP A 95 -2.40 -17.64 0.23
C TRP A 95 -2.08 -18.11 1.65
N GLY A 96 -1.86 -19.42 1.84
CA GLY A 96 -1.77 -19.99 3.18
C GLY A 96 -3.01 -19.66 4.02
N ASN A 97 -2.81 -19.01 5.16
CA ASN A 97 -3.89 -18.54 6.05
C ASN A 97 -4.29 -17.08 5.79
N MET A 98 -3.69 -16.42 4.80
CA MET A 98 -4.03 -15.05 4.44
C MET A 98 -5.14 -15.01 3.41
N VAL A 99 -6.01 -14.04 3.59
CA VAL A 99 -7.17 -13.80 2.73
C VAL A 99 -7.12 -12.39 2.17
N PHE A 100 -7.39 -12.26 0.88
CA PHE A 100 -7.34 -11.00 0.15
C PHE A 100 -8.74 -10.59 -0.33
N ALA A 101 -9.16 -9.38 0.03
CA ALA A 101 -10.38 -8.76 -0.44
C ALA A 101 -10.09 -7.41 -1.09
N PHE A 102 -10.89 -7.04 -2.08
CA PHE A 102 -10.71 -5.83 -2.87
C PHE A 102 -12.04 -5.12 -2.98
N MET A 103 -12.01 -3.79 -2.95
CA MET A 103 -13.22 -2.99 -3.10
C MET A 103 -12.90 -1.62 -3.66
N ARG A 104 -13.93 -0.99 -4.21
CA ARG A 104 -13.92 0.45 -4.43
C ARG A 104 -14.62 1.13 -3.28
N VAL A 105 -14.14 2.32 -2.92
CA VAL A 105 -14.77 3.15 -1.92
C VAL A 105 -15.80 4.04 -2.64
N PRO A 106 -17.11 3.87 -2.39
CA PRO A 106 -18.14 4.68 -3.03
C PRO A 106 -17.94 6.16 -2.74
N GLU A 107 -18.18 7.03 -3.72
CA GLU A 107 -18.15 8.49 -3.55
C GLU A 107 -16.76 9.14 -3.37
N PHE A 108 -15.68 8.35 -3.22
CA PHE A 108 -14.32 8.86 -3.13
C PHE A 108 -13.56 8.70 -4.46
N TYR A 109 -12.90 9.78 -4.89
CA TYR A 109 -12.22 9.85 -6.18
C TYR A 109 -10.84 10.52 -6.08
N ILE A 110 -9.95 10.11 -6.97
CA ILE A 110 -8.65 10.72 -7.24
C ILE A 110 -8.69 11.22 -8.69
N GLY A 111 -8.96 12.51 -8.88
CA GLY A 111 -9.39 13.02 -10.19
C GLY A 111 -10.72 12.38 -10.59
N GLU A 112 -10.74 11.67 -11.72
CA GLU A 112 -11.92 10.92 -12.18
C GLU A 112 -11.88 9.42 -11.80
N ALA A 113 -10.74 8.92 -11.32
CA ALA A 113 -10.58 7.52 -10.93
C ALA A 113 -11.15 7.29 -9.53
N GLN A 114 -11.83 6.16 -9.32
CA GLN A 114 -12.46 5.87 -8.03
C GLN A 114 -11.43 5.28 -7.07
N VAL A 115 -11.47 5.72 -5.81
CA VAL A 115 -10.56 5.18 -4.77
C VAL A 115 -10.77 3.67 -4.63
N GLU A 116 -9.66 2.94 -4.59
CA GLU A 116 -9.61 1.49 -4.45
C GLU A 116 -8.91 1.11 -3.16
N MET A 117 -9.39 0.03 -2.56
CA MET A 117 -8.92 -0.50 -1.29
C MET A 117 -8.71 -2.00 -1.40
N MET A 118 -7.70 -2.48 -0.70
CA MET A 118 -7.40 -3.88 -0.51
C MET A 118 -7.33 -4.19 0.99
N VAL A 119 -7.91 -5.31 1.39
CA VAL A 119 -7.79 -5.84 2.75
C VAL A 119 -7.03 -7.15 2.68
N ILE A 120 -5.97 -7.25 3.49
CA ILE A 120 -5.22 -8.47 3.75
C ILE A 120 -5.54 -8.88 5.18
N GLU A 121 -6.18 -10.03 5.34
CA GLU A 121 -6.49 -10.62 6.64
C GLU A 121 -5.59 -11.84 6.84
N GLY A 122 -4.61 -11.73 7.73
CA GLY A 122 -3.75 -12.85 8.15
C GLY A 122 -4.00 -13.26 9.60
N SER A 123 -3.28 -14.29 10.05
CA SER A 123 -3.32 -14.74 11.45
C SER A 123 -2.60 -13.78 12.39
N SER A 124 -1.51 -13.15 11.94
CA SER A 124 -0.67 -12.25 12.76
C SER A 124 -1.08 -10.78 12.70
N ALA A 125 -1.71 -10.33 11.61
CA ALA A 125 -2.15 -8.96 11.42
C ALA A 125 -3.25 -8.84 10.35
N ARG A 126 -3.97 -7.71 10.39
CA ARG A 126 -4.81 -7.23 9.30
C ARG A 126 -4.21 -5.95 8.73
N ILE A 127 -4.16 -5.86 7.40
CA ILE A 127 -3.65 -4.70 6.66
C ILE A 127 -4.78 -4.21 5.76
N VAL A 128 -5.04 -2.91 5.78
CA VAL A 128 -5.92 -2.24 4.81
C VAL A 128 -5.04 -1.29 4.02
N ILE A 129 -4.99 -1.43 2.70
CA ILE A 129 -4.23 -0.57 1.78
C ILE A 129 -5.24 0.19 0.94
N MET A 130 -5.02 1.49 0.72
CA MET A 130 -5.93 2.34 -0.03
C MET A 130 -5.15 3.31 -0.92
N SER A 131 -5.62 3.56 -2.14
CA SER A 131 -5.14 4.67 -2.95
C SER A 131 -5.66 6.00 -2.39
N VAL A 132 -4.80 6.99 -2.22
CA VAL A 132 -5.16 8.31 -1.69
C VAL A 132 -4.66 9.41 -2.62
N ALA A 133 -5.44 10.47 -2.78
CA ALA A 133 -5.03 11.64 -3.55
C ALA A 133 -3.88 12.38 -2.86
N GLY A 134 -2.99 13.01 -3.62
CA GLY A 134 -1.96 13.88 -3.05
C GLY A 134 -2.59 15.03 -2.28
N PRO A 135 -2.18 15.32 -1.03
CA PRO A 135 -2.76 16.39 -0.23
C PRO A 135 -2.29 17.77 -0.73
N GLY A 136 -3.00 18.82 -0.30
CA GLY A 136 -2.60 20.21 -0.55
C GLY A 136 -2.92 20.75 -1.95
N PHE A 137 -3.62 19.99 -2.78
CA PHE A 137 -4.04 20.42 -4.11
C PHE A 137 -5.56 20.64 -4.15
N GLU A 138 -5.97 21.90 -4.15
CA GLU A 138 -7.37 22.31 -4.20
C GLU A 138 -7.61 23.32 -5.34
N GLY A 139 -8.88 23.56 -5.68
CA GLY A 139 -9.26 24.54 -6.70
C GLY A 139 -8.64 24.25 -8.07
N GLU A 140 -7.95 25.24 -8.65
CA GLU A 140 -7.32 25.13 -9.99
C GLU A 140 -6.23 24.06 -10.06
N GLN A 141 -5.63 23.70 -8.91
CA GLN A 141 -4.58 22.70 -8.82
C GLN A 141 -5.10 21.28 -8.56
N ALA A 142 -6.41 21.07 -8.47
CA ALA A 142 -6.99 19.76 -8.15
C ALA A 142 -6.50 18.62 -9.07
N HIS A 143 -6.13 18.94 -10.32
CA HIS A 143 -5.54 17.98 -11.25
C HIS A 143 -4.21 17.37 -10.76
N LEU A 144 -3.42 18.12 -9.96
CA LEU A 144 -2.17 17.65 -9.38
C LEU A 144 -2.38 16.62 -8.27
N ALA A 145 -3.55 16.59 -7.63
CA ALA A 145 -3.88 15.60 -6.60
C ALA A 145 -3.79 14.16 -7.15
N ALA A 146 -4.15 13.96 -8.43
CA ALA A 146 -4.04 12.69 -9.11
C ALA A 146 -2.59 12.32 -9.46
N ARG A 147 -1.78 13.30 -9.87
CA ARG A 147 -0.35 13.13 -10.15
C ARG A 147 0.44 12.67 -8.94
N HIS A 148 0.05 13.18 -7.79
CA HIS A 148 0.68 12.97 -6.49
C HIS A 148 -0.06 11.94 -5.63
N ALA A 149 -0.89 11.11 -6.26
CA ALA A 149 -1.56 10.02 -5.59
C ALA A 149 -0.55 9.03 -5.00
N HIS A 150 -0.91 8.43 -3.87
CA HIS A 150 -0.05 7.52 -3.12
C HIS A 150 -0.88 6.40 -2.49
N LEU A 151 -0.21 5.50 -1.80
CA LEU A 151 -0.80 4.47 -0.96
C LEU A 151 -0.79 4.93 0.48
N ASP A 152 -1.93 4.83 1.14
CA ASP A 152 -2.04 4.86 2.59
C ASP A 152 -2.44 3.47 3.09
N PHE A 153 -2.15 3.17 4.35
CA PHE A 153 -2.47 1.87 4.92
C PHE A 153 -2.69 1.91 6.44
N VAL A 154 -3.62 1.07 6.89
CA VAL A 154 -3.92 0.86 8.30
C VAL A 154 -3.50 -0.55 8.70
N LEU A 155 -2.78 -0.65 9.81
CA LEU A 155 -2.30 -1.92 10.37
C LEU A 155 -2.98 -2.22 11.70
N HIS A 156 -3.50 -3.43 11.82
CA HIS A 156 -3.97 -4.00 13.07
C HIS A 156 -3.14 -5.26 13.38
N LEU A 157 -2.16 -5.11 14.27
CA LEU A 157 -1.35 -6.23 14.75
C LEU A 157 -2.12 -7.06 15.79
N LYS A 158 -2.24 -8.36 15.53
CA LYS A 158 -2.78 -9.35 16.48
C LYS A 158 -1.67 -9.86 17.41
N GLU A 159 -0.45 -10.01 16.88
CA GLU A 159 0.74 -10.44 17.63
C GLU A 159 1.82 -9.34 17.71
N LYS A 160 1.70 -8.46 18.70
CA LYS A 160 2.68 -7.36 18.91
C LYS A 160 4.03 -7.86 19.40
N ALA A 161 4.06 -8.98 20.14
CA ALA A 161 5.24 -9.46 20.83
C ALA A 161 6.29 -10.09 19.91
N THR A 162 5.96 -10.37 18.65
CA THR A 162 6.82 -11.04 17.66
C THR A 162 7.05 -10.20 16.40
N CYS A 163 6.44 -9.00 16.31
CA CYS A 163 6.64 -8.12 15.17
C CYS A 163 8.01 -7.44 15.16
N GLU A 164 8.48 -7.06 13.97
CA GLU A 164 9.78 -6.41 13.74
C GLU A 164 9.70 -5.45 12.53
N GLY A 165 10.76 -4.69 12.26
CA GLY A 165 10.82 -3.70 11.18
C GLY A 165 10.58 -2.27 11.65
N ILE A 166 10.60 -1.34 10.70
CA ILE A 166 10.62 0.10 10.97
C ILE A 166 9.40 0.56 11.76
N LEU A 167 8.19 0.09 11.41
CA LEU A 167 6.97 0.57 12.06
C LEU A 167 6.84 0.11 13.52
N PRO A 168 7.03 -1.19 13.87
CA PRO A 168 7.07 -1.60 15.27
C PRO A 168 8.09 -0.84 16.12
N GLU A 169 9.24 -0.51 15.53
CA GLU A 169 10.27 0.32 16.15
C GLU A 169 9.75 1.73 16.42
N LEU A 170 9.25 2.44 15.40
CA LEU A 170 8.67 3.78 15.52
C LEU A 170 7.49 3.87 16.49
N TRP A 171 6.72 2.78 16.66
CA TRP A 171 5.62 2.70 17.61
C TRP A 171 6.05 2.33 19.04
N GLY A 172 7.35 2.12 19.28
CA GLY A 172 7.89 1.74 20.59
C GLY A 172 7.59 0.31 21.01
N LEU A 173 7.21 -0.56 20.07
CA LEU A 173 7.07 -2.01 20.33
C LEU A 173 8.43 -2.72 20.35
N ARG A 174 9.43 -2.10 19.70
CA ARG A 174 10.82 -2.56 19.62
C ARG A 174 11.79 -1.40 19.84
N PRO A 175 12.99 -1.66 20.37
CA PRO A 175 14.08 -0.70 20.34
C PRO A 175 14.47 -0.36 18.90
N PHE A 176 14.90 0.88 18.65
CA PHE A 176 15.38 1.28 17.33
C PHE A 176 16.62 0.48 16.93
N SER A 177 16.59 -0.04 15.71
CA SER A 177 17.75 -0.53 14.97
C SER A 177 18.62 0.63 14.47
N ASN A 178 19.85 0.33 14.04
CA ASN A 178 20.73 1.35 13.44
C ASN A 178 20.15 1.87 12.12
N GLU A 179 19.48 1.00 11.38
CA GLU A 179 18.77 1.30 10.15
C GLU A 179 17.65 2.32 10.41
N THR A 180 16.82 2.08 11.42
CA THR A 180 15.74 3.02 11.77
C THR A 180 16.29 4.33 12.32
N LEU A 181 17.33 4.30 13.16
CA LEU A 181 18.01 5.51 13.64
C LEU A 181 18.53 6.37 12.49
N ALA A 182 19.10 5.77 11.44
CA ALA A 182 19.56 6.49 10.26
C ALA A 182 18.44 7.18 9.47
N MET A 183 17.19 6.70 9.61
CA MET A 183 16.00 7.30 9.00
C MET A 183 15.37 8.39 9.87
N LEU A 184 15.80 8.53 11.14
CA LEU A 184 15.44 9.64 12.02
C LEU A 184 16.32 10.85 11.70
N VAL A 185 16.15 11.44 10.52
CA VAL A 185 16.76 12.76 10.24
C VAL A 185 16.20 13.80 11.21
N GLU A 186 17.09 14.62 11.78
CA GLU A 186 16.73 15.84 12.46
C GLU A 186 16.05 16.76 11.44
N THR A 187 14.76 17.03 11.62
CA THR A 187 14.08 18.11 10.91
C THR A 187 14.74 19.43 11.35
N HIS A 188 15.54 20.03 10.46
CA HIS A 188 15.97 21.43 10.58
C HIS A 188 14.83 22.39 10.24
#